data_AF-A0A7R9R0Y3-F1
#
_entry.id   AF-A0A7R9R0Y3-F1
#
_cell.length_a   1.000
_cell.length_b   1.000
_cell.length_c   1.000
_cell.angle_alpha   90.00
_cell.angle_beta   90.00
_cell.angle_gamma   90.00
#
_symmetry.space_group_name_H-M   'P 1'
#
loop_
_entity.id
_entity.type
_entity.pdbx_description
1 polymer ?
#
loop_
_entity_poly.entity_id
_entity_poly.type
_entity_poly.pdbx_seq_one_letter_code
_entity_poly.pdbx_strand_id
1 'polypeptide(L)'
;MDAAAYMSRESWERVLKANGWNAVELRDNRYNQVIHLITAANGAEPYYNIEDNPCRTEGLDEARRLDKGTIEAWVGHPYIDVIDNSTDFDTKLKRMIANVCRRIGIDAGDRLAPTSRKFKFLVQTMPADSLFPSFQDFEVVHDYLTSTNPKIQSRLRKRGQNGKWSYQHTVRRSDAGDKAVELRRQITHRDYI
;
A
#
# COMPACT_ATOMS: atom_id res chain seq x y z
N MET A 1 -14.20 -15.38 0.26
CA MET A 1 -15.17 -14.76 1.17
C MET A 1 -15.66 -13.44 0.61
N ASP A 2 -14.78 -12.54 0.14
CA ASP A 2 -15.14 -11.20 -0.41
C ASP A 2 -16.30 -11.20 -1.39
N ALA A 3 -16.33 -12.17 -2.33
CA ALA A 3 -17.39 -12.29 -3.32
C ALA A 3 -18.79 -12.37 -2.68
N ALA A 4 -18.92 -12.90 -1.45
CA ALA A 4 -20.19 -12.97 -0.73
C ALA A 4 -20.78 -11.58 -0.42
N ALA A 5 -19.96 -10.53 -0.34
CA ALA A 5 -20.42 -9.16 -0.15
C ALA A 5 -21.11 -8.57 -1.40
N TYR A 6 -20.89 -9.16 -2.57
CA TYR A 6 -21.34 -8.65 -3.88
C TYR A 6 -22.44 -9.50 -4.52
N MET A 7 -23.00 -10.49 -3.80
CA MET A 7 -24.06 -11.35 -4.31
C MET A 7 -25.09 -11.68 -3.24
N SER A 8 -26.27 -12.16 -3.67
CA SER A 8 -27.28 -12.64 -2.72
C SER A 8 -26.78 -13.87 -1.96
N ARG A 9 -27.27 -14.04 -0.73
CA ARG A 9 -26.97 -15.22 0.10
C ARG A 9 -27.29 -16.52 -0.61
N GLU A 10 -28.40 -16.59 -1.33
CA GLU A 10 -28.81 -17.76 -2.14
C GLU A 10 -27.80 -18.06 -3.24
N SER A 11 -27.23 -17.03 -3.89
CA SER A 11 -26.20 -17.21 -4.91
C SER A 11 -24.89 -17.70 -4.29
N TRP A 12 -24.52 -17.17 -3.14
CA TRP A 12 -23.35 -17.63 -2.38
C TRP A 12 -23.50 -19.10 -1.95
N GLU A 13 -24.64 -19.49 -1.39
CA GLU A 13 -24.93 -20.87 -0.98
C GLU A 13 -24.90 -21.84 -2.18
N ARG A 14 -25.42 -21.42 -3.34
CA ARG A 14 -25.31 -22.19 -4.59
C ARG A 14 -23.85 -22.40 -5.02
N VAL A 15 -23.02 -21.36 -4.94
CA VAL A 15 -21.58 -21.45 -5.26
C VAL A 15 -20.87 -22.41 -4.31
N LEU A 16 -21.12 -22.30 -3.00
CA LEU A 16 -20.55 -23.21 -2.01
C LEU A 16 -20.93 -24.66 -2.30
N LYS A 17 -22.22 -24.92 -2.54
CA LYS A 17 -22.73 -26.27 -2.83
C LYS A 17 -22.16 -26.83 -4.14
N ALA A 18 -22.13 -26.03 -5.20
CA ALA A 18 -21.64 -26.46 -6.51
C ALA A 18 -20.16 -26.88 -6.48
N ASN A 19 -19.37 -26.28 -5.58
CA ASN A 19 -17.94 -26.58 -5.44
C ASN A 19 -17.61 -27.49 -4.26
N GLY A 20 -18.62 -27.93 -3.48
CA GLY A 20 -18.42 -28.72 -2.27
C GLY A 20 -17.62 -27.97 -1.18
N TRP A 21 -17.70 -26.65 -1.13
CA TRP A 21 -16.96 -25.82 -0.18
C TRP A 21 -17.72 -25.61 1.12
N ASN A 22 -16.98 -25.59 2.23
CA ASN A 22 -17.48 -25.19 3.54
C ASN A 22 -17.02 -23.76 3.86
N ALA A 23 -17.95 -22.90 4.29
CA ALA A 23 -17.64 -21.51 4.64
C ALA A 23 -16.64 -21.39 5.80
N VAL A 24 -16.71 -22.29 6.79
CA VAL A 24 -15.77 -22.33 7.93
C VAL A 24 -14.37 -22.70 7.44
N GLU A 25 -14.23 -23.72 6.59
CA GLU A 25 -12.92 -24.09 6.04
C GLU A 25 -12.34 -22.98 5.17
N LEU A 26 -13.17 -22.38 4.31
CA LEU A 26 -12.77 -21.27 3.44
C LEU A 26 -12.37 -20.02 4.22
N ARG A 27 -13.03 -19.76 5.34
CA ARG A 27 -12.72 -18.65 6.23
C ARG A 27 -11.47 -19.01 7.03
N ASP A 28 -11.55 -20.00 7.92
CA ASP A 28 -10.61 -20.22 9.01
C ASP A 28 -9.32 -20.94 8.60
N ASN A 29 -9.38 -21.86 7.64
CA ASN A 29 -8.25 -22.74 7.32
C ASN A 29 -7.50 -22.32 6.05
N ARG A 30 -8.13 -21.54 5.17
CA ARG A 30 -7.52 -21.13 3.89
C ARG A 30 -6.58 -19.94 4.03
N TYR A 31 -6.76 -19.11 5.06
CA TYR A 31 -5.99 -17.88 5.26
C TYR A 31 -5.38 -17.88 6.66
N ASN A 32 -4.08 -17.58 6.76
CA ASN A 32 -3.42 -17.48 8.06
C ASN A 32 -3.76 -16.18 8.80
N GLN A 33 -4.09 -15.12 8.06
CA GLN A 33 -4.49 -13.82 8.58
C GLN A 33 -5.34 -13.09 7.53
N VAL A 34 -6.31 -12.31 7.99
CA VAL A 34 -7.10 -11.39 7.18
C VAL A 34 -6.86 -9.98 7.72
N ILE A 35 -6.45 -9.05 6.85
CA ILE A 35 -6.30 -7.64 7.20
C ILE A 35 -7.26 -6.82 6.34
N HIS A 36 -8.19 -6.14 7.00
CA HIS A 36 -9.15 -5.27 6.34
C HIS A 36 -8.74 -3.81 6.52
N LEU A 37 -8.50 -3.12 5.40
CA LEU A 37 -8.26 -1.68 5.40
C LEU A 37 -9.58 -0.98 5.10
N ILE A 38 -10.11 -0.23 6.07
CA ILE A 38 -11.37 0.49 5.90
C ILE A 38 -11.26 1.46 4.71
N THR A 39 -12.25 1.42 3.82
CA THR A 39 -12.36 2.33 2.67
C THR A 39 -12.17 3.79 3.06
N ALA A 40 -11.52 4.58 2.19
CA ALA A 40 -11.38 6.02 2.43
C ALA A 40 -12.75 6.73 2.50
N ALA A 41 -13.82 6.15 1.95
CA ALA A 41 -15.18 6.67 2.10
C ALA A 41 -15.67 6.70 3.55
N ASN A 42 -14.97 6.09 4.51
CA ASN A 42 -15.31 6.09 5.92
C ASN A 42 -14.16 6.68 6.75
N GLY A 43 -14.24 7.97 7.09
CA GLY A 43 -13.25 8.67 7.94
C GLY A 43 -12.04 9.25 7.21
N ALA A 44 -12.01 9.17 5.87
CA ALA A 44 -11.00 9.81 5.02
C ALA A 44 -11.61 10.30 3.69
N GLU A 45 -12.87 10.75 3.73
CA GLU A 45 -13.69 11.12 2.57
C GLU A 45 -13.00 12.10 1.60
N PRO A 46 -12.22 13.10 2.05
CA PRO A 46 -11.49 14.00 1.16
C PRO A 46 -10.50 13.29 0.21
N TYR A 47 -10.11 12.04 0.52
CA TYR A 47 -9.20 11.23 -0.30
C TYR A 47 -9.95 10.17 -1.13
N TYR A 48 -11.27 10.11 -1.05
CA TYR A 48 -12.09 9.20 -1.83
C TYR A 48 -12.39 9.79 -3.22
N ASN A 49 -11.41 9.74 -4.12
CA ASN A 49 -11.54 10.30 -5.47
C ASN A 49 -12.44 9.43 -6.36
N ILE A 50 -13.57 9.99 -6.81
CA ILE A 50 -14.54 9.37 -7.74
C ILE A 50 -14.31 9.87 -9.17
N GLU A 51 -13.82 11.10 -9.36
CA GLU A 51 -13.80 11.79 -10.64
C GLU A 51 -12.65 11.33 -11.58
N ASP A 52 -11.47 11.01 -11.02
CA ASP A 52 -10.29 10.62 -11.82
C ASP A 52 -10.01 9.10 -11.81
N ASN A 53 -10.90 8.29 -11.23
CA ASN A 53 -10.67 6.85 -11.10
C ASN A 53 -11.63 6.04 -11.98
N PRO A 54 -11.19 5.55 -13.16
CA PRO A 54 -12.05 4.82 -14.09
C PRO A 54 -12.54 3.46 -13.55
N CYS A 55 -11.95 2.97 -12.45
CA CYS A 55 -12.35 1.71 -11.82
C CYS A 55 -13.33 1.90 -10.65
N ARG A 56 -13.64 3.14 -10.26
CA ARG A 56 -14.52 3.44 -9.12
C ARG A 56 -15.80 4.08 -9.64
N THR A 57 -16.91 3.35 -9.48
CA THR A 57 -18.23 3.76 -9.97
C THR A 57 -19.20 4.08 -8.83
N GLU A 58 -18.85 3.66 -7.62
CA GLU A 58 -19.65 3.79 -6.41
C GLU A 58 -19.39 5.12 -5.68
N GLY A 59 -20.47 5.75 -5.24
CA GLY A 59 -20.42 6.93 -4.36
C GLY A 59 -20.04 6.56 -2.92
N LEU A 60 -19.90 7.57 -2.06
CA LEU A 60 -19.46 7.39 -0.65
C LEU A 60 -20.34 6.38 0.13
N ASP A 61 -21.66 6.50 0.04
CA ASP A 61 -22.57 5.65 0.82
C ASP A 61 -22.55 4.20 0.36
N GLU A 62 -22.52 3.98 -0.96
CA GLU A 62 -22.40 2.64 -1.52
C GLU A 62 -21.04 2.02 -1.18
N ALA A 63 -19.96 2.80 -1.25
CA ALA A 63 -18.64 2.36 -0.85
C ALA A 63 -18.57 1.93 0.63
N ARG A 64 -19.22 2.69 1.54
CA ARG A 64 -19.33 2.32 2.96
C ARG A 64 -20.11 1.02 3.15
N ARG A 65 -21.21 0.85 2.41
CA ARG A 65 -22.05 -0.35 2.47
C ARG A 65 -21.28 -1.58 1.99
N LEU A 66 -20.57 -1.47 0.86
CA LEU A 66 -19.76 -2.55 0.29
C LEU A 66 -18.56 -2.89 1.19
N ASP A 67 -17.87 -1.90 1.75
CA ASP A 67 -16.78 -2.11 2.71
C ASP A 67 -17.26 -2.88 3.94
N LYS A 68 -18.42 -2.49 4.49
CA LYS A 68 -19.07 -3.18 5.61
C LYS A 68 -19.43 -4.62 5.26
N GLY A 69 -20.05 -4.86 4.10
CA GLY A 69 -20.39 -6.21 3.66
C GLY A 69 -19.14 -7.08 3.46
N THR A 70 -18.04 -6.49 3.00
CA THR A 70 -16.76 -7.18 2.79
C THR A 70 -16.17 -7.64 4.11
N ILE A 71 -16.10 -6.78 5.14
CA ILE A 71 -15.60 -7.19 6.46
C ILE A 71 -16.53 -8.20 7.14
N GLU A 72 -17.85 -8.04 7.00
CA GLU A 72 -18.84 -8.97 7.56
C GLU A 72 -18.69 -10.39 7.01
N ALA A 73 -18.29 -10.54 5.74
CA ALA A 73 -18.02 -11.84 5.13
C ALA A 73 -16.87 -12.60 5.82
N TRP A 74 -16.00 -11.91 6.56
CA TRP A 74 -14.87 -12.51 7.29
C TRP A 74 -15.10 -12.64 8.79
N VAL A 75 -16.27 -12.22 9.29
CA VAL A 75 -16.59 -12.34 10.72
C VAL A 75 -16.52 -13.80 11.15
N GLY A 76 -15.80 -14.02 12.26
CA GLY A 76 -15.51 -15.34 12.82
C GLY A 76 -14.17 -15.93 12.41
N HIS A 77 -13.41 -15.31 11.50
CA HIS A 77 -12.02 -15.68 11.27
C HIS A 77 -11.19 -15.45 12.54
N PRO A 78 -10.38 -16.40 13.03
CA PRO A 78 -9.66 -16.28 14.31
C PRO A 78 -8.63 -15.15 14.32
N TYR A 79 -8.09 -14.81 13.16
CA TYR A 79 -7.03 -13.81 12.99
C TYR A 79 -7.41 -12.72 11.99
N ILE A 80 -8.39 -11.89 12.38
CA ILE A 80 -8.81 -10.73 11.61
C ILE A 80 -8.34 -9.44 12.28
N ASP A 81 -7.68 -8.56 11.52
CA ASP A 81 -7.23 -7.25 11.98
C ASP A 81 -7.86 -6.16 11.09
N VAL A 82 -8.49 -5.15 11.71
CA VAL A 82 -9.17 -4.05 11.00
C VAL A 82 -8.40 -2.75 11.22
N ILE A 83 -8.03 -2.08 10.13
CA ILE A 83 -7.28 -0.81 10.17
C ILE A 83 -8.16 0.32 9.63
N ASP A 84 -8.57 1.20 10.53
CA ASP A 84 -9.40 2.37 10.29
C ASP A 84 -8.62 3.57 9.71
N ASN A 85 -9.32 4.66 9.44
CA ASN A 85 -8.77 5.91 8.90
C ASN A 85 -8.50 6.99 9.97
N SER A 86 -8.39 6.62 11.25
CA SER A 86 -8.15 7.57 12.36
C SER A 86 -6.78 8.26 12.33
N THR A 87 -5.87 7.81 11.47
CA THR A 87 -4.52 8.37 11.31
C THR A 87 -4.26 8.72 9.85
N ASP A 88 -3.17 9.43 9.57
CA ASP A 88 -2.73 9.65 8.19
C ASP A 88 -2.40 8.31 7.48
N PHE A 89 -2.28 8.37 6.15
CA PHE A 89 -2.08 7.19 5.30
C PHE A 89 -0.79 6.42 5.62
N ASP A 90 0.32 7.10 5.92
CA ASP A 90 1.60 6.46 6.24
C ASP A 90 1.50 5.72 7.58
N THR A 91 0.90 6.35 8.58
CA THR A 91 0.62 5.72 9.88
C THR A 91 -0.34 4.53 9.74
N LYS A 92 -1.37 4.65 8.90
CA LYS A 92 -2.30 3.54 8.58
C LYS A 92 -1.56 2.34 7.97
N LEU A 93 -0.66 2.59 7.02
CA LEU A 93 0.17 1.54 6.42
C LEU A 93 1.14 0.92 7.43
N LYS A 94 1.79 1.71 8.29
CA LYS A 94 2.67 1.20 9.35
C LYS A 94 1.91 0.27 10.32
N ARG A 95 0.69 0.64 10.72
CA ARG A 95 -0.20 -0.20 11.54
C ARG A 95 -0.54 -1.51 10.84
N MET A 96 -0.84 -1.48 9.54
CA MET A 96 -1.05 -2.69 8.75
C MET A 96 0.20 -3.59 8.73
N ILE A 97 1.38 -3.05 8.39
CA ILE A 97 2.63 -3.82 8.35
C ILE A 97 2.94 -4.40 9.74
N ALA A 98 2.75 -3.63 10.81
CA ALA A 98 2.98 -4.08 12.17
C ALA A 98 2.09 -5.29 12.53
N ASN A 99 0.83 -5.30 12.08
CA ASN A 99 -0.06 -6.44 12.26
C ASN A 99 0.40 -7.68 11.48
N VAL A 100 0.92 -7.52 10.26
CA VAL A 100 1.53 -8.64 9.51
C VAL A 100 2.74 -9.16 10.26
N CYS A 101 3.71 -8.30 10.58
CA CYS A 101 4.96 -8.64 11.27
C CYS A 101 4.70 -9.41 12.58
N ARG A 102 3.76 -8.92 13.40
CA ARG A 102 3.34 -9.58 14.64
C ARG A 102 2.85 -11.02 14.41
N ARG A 103 2.12 -11.28 13.32
CA ARG A 103 1.59 -12.63 13.03
C ARG A 103 2.65 -13.59 12.52
N ILE A 104 3.56 -13.12 11.68
CA ILE A 104 4.63 -13.95 11.12
C ILE A 104 5.87 -14.04 12.02
N GLY A 105 5.84 -13.40 13.20
CA GLY A 105 6.92 -13.43 14.18
C GLY A 105 8.15 -12.59 13.77
N ILE A 106 7.98 -11.60 12.89
CA ILE A 106 9.03 -10.65 12.54
C ILE A 106 9.03 -9.50 13.54
N ASP A 107 10.13 -9.32 14.26
CA ASP A 107 10.35 -8.13 15.06
C ASP A 107 10.68 -6.95 14.15
N ALA A 108 9.77 -5.96 14.12
CA ALA A 108 9.94 -4.75 13.34
C ALA A 108 10.80 -3.69 14.05
N GLY A 109 11.13 -3.89 15.33
CA GLY A 109 11.88 -2.96 16.15
C GLY A 109 11.28 -1.55 16.15
N ASP A 110 12.16 -0.54 16.08
CA ASP A 110 11.79 0.87 16.05
C ASP A 110 11.30 1.37 14.67
N ARG A 111 11.42 0.56 13.60
CA ARG A 111 11.14 1.00 12.22
C ARG A 111 9.67 1.34 11.97
N LEU A 112 8.77 0.65 12.66
CA LEU A 112 7.32 0.86 12.56
C LEU A 112 6.76 1.69 13.72
N ALA A 113 7.61 2.10 14.67
CA ALA A 113 7.19 2.92 15.79
C ALA A 113 6.67 4.28 15.29
N PRO A 114 5.57 4.83 15.85
CA PRO A 114 5.10 6.17 15.50
C PRO A 114 6.14 7.27 15.71
N THR A 115 7.08 7.03 16.64
CA THR A 115 8.20 7.93 16.96
C THR A 115 9.41 7.74 16.04
N SER A 116 9.39 6.77 15.13
CA SER A 116 10.48 6.52 14.20
C SER A 116 10.68 7.70 13.26
N ARG A 117 11.86 8.32 13.31
CA ARG A 117 12.19 9.50 12.52
C ARG A 117 13.41 9.22 11.66
N LYS A 118 13.29 9.55 10.37
CA LYS A 118 14.42 9.53 9.45
C LYS A 118 15.20 10.83 9.57
N PHE A 119 16.43 10.75 10.06
CA PHE A 119 17.36 11.88 10.08
C PHE A 119 18.32 11.81 8.90
N LYS A 120 18.74 12.98 8.42
CA LYS A 120 19.84 13.12 7.46
C LYS A 120 20.87 14.04 8.11
N PHE A 121 22.13 13.63 8.07
CA PHE A 121 23.24 14.39 8.61
C PHE A 121 24.16 14.79 7.47
N LEU A 122 24.73 15.98 7.56
CA LEU A 122 25.85 16.35 6.70
C LEU A 122 27.07 15.53 7.11
N VAL A 123 27.80 15.01 6.14
CA VAL A 123 29.03 14.25 6.36
C VAL A 123 30.20 15.20 6.18
N GLN A 124 30.91 15.52 7.26
CA GLN A 124 32.09 16.39 7.20
C GLN A 124 33.29 15.67 6.55
N THR A 125 33.51 14.42 6.94
CA THR A 125 34.57 13.55 6.41
C THR A 125 34.02 12.14 6.28
N MET A 126 34.36 11.44 5.19
CA MET A 126 33.92 10.06 4.99
C MET A 126 34.58 9.14 6.03
N PRO A 127 33.81 8.44 6.88
CA PRO A 127 34.36 7.45 7.81
C PRO A 127 34.98 6.25 7.09
N ALA A 128 35.84 5.50 7.78
CA ALA A 128 36.34 4.23 7.27
C ALA A 128 35.20 3.20 7.15
N ASP A 129 35.26 2.37 6.12
CA ASP A 129 34.26 1.33 5.80
C ASP A 129 33.93 0.41 6.98
N SER A 130 34.91 0.14 7.84
CA SER A 130 34.77 -0.72 9.04
C SER A 130 33.80 -0.17 10.09
N LEU A 131 33.45 1.12 10.03
CA LEU A 131 32.50 1.76 10.95
C LEU A 131 31.05 1.62 10.47
N PHE A 132 30.82 1.21 9.22
CA PHE A 132 29.49 1.00 8.69
C PHE A 132 29.01 -0.44 8.97
N PRO A 133 27.70 -0.65 9.18
CA PRO A 133 27.13 -1.99 9.05
C PRO A 133 27.31 -2.49 7.61
N SER A 134 27.06 -3.77 7.36
CA SER A 134 27.13 -4.35 6.00
C SER A 134 26.43 -3.46 4.97
N PHE A 135 27.19 -2.97 4.00
CA PHE A 135 26.73 -2.03 2.98
C PHE A 135 27.08 -2.51 1.57
N GLN A 136 26.48 -1.87 0.57
CA GLN A 136 26.81 -2.06 -0.84
C GLN A 136 26.81 -0.70 -1.52
N ASP A 137 27.82 -0.47 -2.35
CA ASP A 137 27.86 0.69 -3.24
C ASP A 137 27.00 0.47 -4.47
N PHE A 138 26.40 1.55 -4.94
CA PHE A 138 25.59 1.54 -6.15
C PHE A 138 25.54 2.94 -6.74
N GLU A 139 25.40 3.00 -8.06
CA GLU A 139 25.22 4.24 -8.78
C GLU A 139 23.74 4.59 -8.86
N VAL A 140 23.44 5.89 -8.76
CA VAL A 140 22.09 6.42 -8.96
C VAL A 140 22.15 7.63 -9.86
N VAL A 141 21.35 7.62 -10.92
CA VAL A 141 21.12 8.77 -11.79
C VAL A 141 19.64 9.14 -11.72
N HIS A 142 19.37 10.44 -11.61
CA HIS A 142 18.02 11.01 -11.66
C HIS A 142 17.94 11.98 -12.83
N ASP A 143 17.02 11.70 -13.75
CA ASP A 143 16.73 12.57 -14.89
C ASP A 143 15.37 13.22 -14.66
N TYR A 144 15.36 14.54 -14.48
CA TYR A 144 14.13 15.29 -14.24
C TYR A 144 13.53 15.69 -15.59
N LEU A 145 12.31 15.20 -15.85
CA LEU A 145 11.58 15.49 -17.06
C LEU A 145 10.89 16.86 -16.93
N THR A 146 10.97 17.67 -17.97
CA THR A 146 10.29 18.97 -18.02
C THR A 146 8.79 18.77 -18.06
N SER A 147 8.05 19.45 -17.19
CA SER A 147 6.59 19.52 -17.24
C SER A 147 6.15 20.94 -17.51
N THR A 148 5.14 21.11 -18.37
CA THR A 148 4.48 22.40 -18.60
C THR A 148 3.64 22.83 -17.40
N ASN A 149 3.26 21.90 -16.53
CA ASN A 149 2.53 22.20 -15.31
C ASN A 149 3.50 22.28 -14.12
N PRO A 150 3.66 23.46 -13.47
CA PRO A 150 4.60 23.63 -12.36
C PRO A 150 4.22 22.81 -11.11
N LYS A 151 2.98 22.33 -11.02
CA LYS A 151 2.51 21.46 -9.92
C LYS A 151 2.90 20.00 -10.12
N ILE A 152 3.44 19.64 -11.28
CA ILE A 152 3.82 18.26 -11.63
C ILE A 152 5.34 18.18 -11.76
N GLN A 153 5.96 17.36 -10.91
CA GLN A 153 7.35 16.97 -11.06
C GLN A 153 7.40 15.53 -11.56
N SER A 154 8.11 15.30 -12.67
CA SER A 154 8.31 13.98 -13.24
C SER A 154 9.81 13.69 -13.28
N ARG A 155 10.22 12.50 -12.83
CA ARG A 155 11.63 12.08 -12.90
C ARG A 155 11.76 10.60 -13.25
N LEU A 156 12.75 10.30 -14.08
CA LEU A 156 13.26 8.97 -14.28
C LEU A 156 14.43 8.74 -13.32
N ARG A 157 14.60 7.49 -12.90
CA ARG A 157 15.71 7.08 -12.04
C ARG A 157 16.23 5.75 -12.55
N LYS A 158 17.56 5.65 -12.74
CA LYS A 158 18.25 4.37 -12.81
C LYS A 158 19.12 4.18 -11.58
N ARG A 159 19.09 2.98 -11.00
CA ARG A 159 19.98 2.57 -9.90
C ARG A 159 20.61 1.24 -10.24
N GLY A 160 21.91 1.09 -10.07
CA GLY A 160 22.60 -0.12 -10.51
C GLY A 160 23.98 -0.33 -9.92
N GLN A 161 24.50 -1.53 -10.16
CA GLN A 161 25.86 -1.95 -9.83
C GLN A 161 26.32 -2.99 -10.86
N ASN A 162 27.62 -3.04 -11.17
CA ASN A 162 28.21 -4.02 -12.09
C ASN A 162 27.51 -4.10 -13.47
N GLY A 163 27.16 -2.94 -14.04
CA GLY A 163 26.48 -2.85 -15.34
C GLY A 163 25.02 -3.33 -15.35
N LYS A 164 24.45 -3.70 -14.19
CA LYS A 164 23.04 -4.10 -14.04
C LYS A 164 22.25 -2.97 -13.39
N TRP A 165 21.10 -2.65 -13.98
CA TRP A 165 20.31 -1.47 -13.62
C TRP A 165 18.84 -1.82 -13.38
N SER A 166 18.22 -1.10 -12.44
CA SER A 166 16.78 -1.02 -12.26
C SER A 166 16.29 0.40 -12.54
N TYR A 167 15.10 0.51 -13.11
CA TYR A 167 14.56 1.77 -13.61
C TYR A 167 13.20 2.09 -12.99
N GLN A 168 12.98 3.35 -12.64
CA GLN A 168 11.76 3.81 -12.02
C GLN A 168 11.34 5.17 -12.56
N HIS A 169 10.05 5.33 -12.86
CA HIS A 169 9.42 6.60 -13.15
C HIS A 169 8.65 7.08 -11.93
N THR A 170 8.93 8.30 -11.48
CA THR A 170 8.20 8.93 -10.37
C THR A 170 7.51 10.19 -10.85
N VAL A 171 6.21 10.32 -10.59
CA VAL A 171 5.44 11.53 -10.84
C VAL A 171 4.88 12.03 -9.52
N ARG A 172 5.24 13.24 -9.13
CA ARG A 172 4.71 13.95 -7.97
C ARG A 172 3.75 15.04 -8.45
N ARG A 173 2.51 14.99 -7.97
CA ARG A 173 1.49 16.01 -8.21
C ARG A 173 1.20 16.76 -6.91
N SER A 174 1.11 18.08 -7.01
CA SER A 174 0.81 18.96 -5.89
C SER A 174 -0.59 19.51 -6.09
N ASP A 175 -1.60 18.82 -5.57
CA ASP A 175 -2.99 19.25 -5.73
C ASP A 175 -3.32 20.37 -4.72
N ALA A 176 -4.40 21.11 -4.97
CA ALA A 176 -4.81 22.27 -4.16
C ALA A 176 -5.19 21.81 -2.74
N GLY A 177 -4.22 21.76 -1.83
CA GLY A 177 -4.41 21.30 -0.46
C GLY A 177 -3.14 20.70 0.16
N ASP A 178 -1.99 21.36 -0.02
CA ASP A 178 -0.68 21.14 0.64
C ASP A 178 -0.09 19.71 0.72
N LYS A 179 -0.79 18.72 0.15
CA LYS A 179 -0.41 17.30 0.15
C LYS A 179 -0.06 16.90 -1.26
N ALA A 180 1.21 16.52 -1.45
CA ALA A 180 1.67 16.04 -2.73
C ALA A 180 1.47 14.52 -2.85
N VAL A 181 0.81 14.09 -3.91
CA VAL A 181 0.65 12.68 -4.26
C VAL A 181 1.86 12.25 -5.09
N GLU A 182 2.54 11.17 -4.70
CA GLU A 182 3.68 10.62 -5.43
C GLU A 182 3.34 9.23 -5.99
N LEU A 183 3.32 9.12 -7.32
CA LEU A 183 3.17 7.85 -8.04
C LEU A 183 4.56 7.33 -8.43
N ARG A 184 4.84 6.07 -8.12
CA ARG A 184 6.08 5.38 -8.51
C ARG A 184 5.75 4.15 -9.34
N ARG A 185 6.37 4.02 -10.51
CA ARG A 185 6.21 2.87 -11.40
C ARG A 185 7.58 2.28 -11.77
N GLN A 186 7.69 0.96 -11.67
CA GLN A 186 8.84 0.24 -12.24
C GLN A 186 8.72 0.25 -13.77
N ILE A 187 9.80 0.62 -14.45
CA ILE A 187 9.84 0.68 -15.91
C ILE A 187 10.98 -0.20 -16.45
N THR A 188 10.94 -0.47 -17.75
CA THR A 188 12.01 -1.22 -18.42
C THR A 188 13.16 -0.31 -18.83
N HIS A 189 14.28 -0.91 -19.24
CA HIS A 189 15.38 -0.15 -19.85
C HIS A 189 14.92 0.62 -21.10
N ARG A 190 14.05 0.01 -21.91
CA ARG A 190 13.52 0.62 -23.13
C ARG A 190 12.68 1.87 -22.84
N ASP A 191 11.93 1.87 -21.74
CA ASP A 191 11.12 3.03 -21.35
C ASP A 191 11.95 4.17 -20.76
N TYR A 192 13.19 3.88 -20.34
CA TYR A 192 14.10 4.85 -19.73
C TYR A 192 14.92 5.63 -20.77
N ILE A 193 15.19 5.03 -21.93
CA ILE A 193 15.90 5.68 -23.05
C ILE A 193 14.94 6.54 -23.87
#